data_AF-A0A7S2V041-F1
#
_entry.id   AF-A0A7S2V041-F1
#
_cell.length_a   1.000
_cell.length_b   1.000
_cell.length_c   1.000
_cell.angle_alpha   90.00
_cell.angle_beta   90.00
_cell.angle_gamma   90.00
#
_symmetry.space_group_name_H-M   'P 1'
#
loop_
_entity.id
_entity.type
_entity.pdbx_description
1 polymer ?
#
loop_
_entity_poly.entity_id
_entity_poly.type
_entity_poly.pdbx_seq_one_letter_code
_entity_poly.pdbx_strand_id
1 'polypeptide(L)'
;KRLAELNQRLQDVEMELSERRKTAQQPYRQMVDQQKAMKRLQHRLQHALKQRAQVVNENSKAKQKVNSLRTDKCGSRATVQAYERDLAQKNTELQRLKRETGRMQEQQKQKAAEIEALKAQAIEEVEEFNAEFEDMRQQISNDMETHATNASVSMLLQMGTGIMGGPQDLNAPDSVAEGEALDNSNSGETHSHASNMSTSQLGGANLMEDLLATAKLQQQQEAAHAERRAQALALHESVRERIHDLERMFRDINDSCGISGIDEFVPLMSEAGDRHYSAFKLISEQSSEMEELQALNLQLRKELKEAKIAKEESGKQKKNLKDLDRAVNLLHEQQEKYESHYHSNLDVLNEVKEGITTVFHKLGCGEDAQGTKLRATGLNGENLEEFLSLIEQKIDMIVQIQNLRPQPPTLGTKSTRSGKTMRKPAVLKVVPPTSTDQTWAGADEEDSDRPLAFSQLHQSVAKKLNSAQPTGVSNQTSNQQEESQYPASGLQSNYSLTPTSDGFANPVEFPETN
;
A
#
# COMPACT_ATOMS: atom_id res chain seq x y z
N LYS A 1 -80.55 -94.25 -42.66
CA LYS A 1 -79.28 -94.90 -42.27
C LYS A 1 -78.12 -94.43 -43.17
N ARG A 2 -77.91 -94.95 -44.40
CA ARG A 2 -76.80 -94.51 -45.29
C ARG A 2 -76.61 -93.00 -45.42
N LEU A 3 -77.69 -92.22 -45.56
CA LEU A 3 -77.61 -90.75 -45.68
C LEU A 3 -77.11 -90.05 -44.40
N ALA A 4 -77.46 -90.58 -43.22
CA ALA A 4 -76.94 -90.06 -41.94
C ALA A 4 -75.47 -90.41 -41.74
N GLU A 5 -75.06 -91.63 -42.13
CA GLU A 5 -73.66 -92.07 -42.13
C GLU A 5 -72.81 -91.22 -43.10
N LEU A 6 -73.36 -90.86 -44.26
CA LEU A 6 -72.71 -89.97 -45.21
C LEU A 6 -72.53 -88.55 -44.63
N ASN A 7 -73.57 -87.99 -44.02
CA ASN A 7 -73.50 -86.67 -43.38
C ASN A 7 -72.49 -86.64 -42.22
N GLN A 8 -72.42 -87.70 -41.40
CA GLN A 8 -71.43 -87.82 -40.33
C GLN A 8 -70.00 -87.78 -40.91
N ARG A 9 -69.71 -88.61 -41.92
CA ARG A 9 -68.40 -88.60 -42.60
C ARG A 9 -68.08 -87.24 -43.25
N LEU A 10 -69.09 -86.53 -43.74
CA LEU A 10 -68.91 -85.20 -44.31
C LEU A 10 -68.49 -84.18 -43.24
N GLN A 11 -69.14 -84.21 -42.06
CA GLN A 11 -68.73 -83.41 -40.90
C GLN A 11 -67.33 -83.77 -40.40
N ASP A 12 -66.98 -85.06 -40.32
CA ASP A 12 -65.66 -85.52 -39.88
C ASP A 12 -64.56 -85.01 -40.85
N VAL A 13 -64.80 -85.07 -42.16
CA VAL A 13 -63.88 -84.54 -43.19
C VAL A 13 -63.83 -83.01 -43.18
N GLU A 14 -64.93 -82.31 -42.96
CA GLU A 14 -64.92 -80.85 -42.77
C GLU A 14 -64.11 -80.45 -41.53
N MET A 15 -64.23 -81.21 -40.44
CA MET A 15 -63.47 -81.02 -39.21
C MET A 15 -61.98 -81.23 -39.46
N GLU A 16 -61.59 -82.35 -40.08
CA GLU A 16 -60.20 -82.66 -40.44
C GLU A 16 -59.61 -81.63 -41.42
N LEU A 17 -60.37 -81.18 -42.42
CA LEU A 17 -59.96 -80.10 -43.31
C LEU A 17 -59.82 -78.76 -42.57
N SER A 18 -60.65 -78.49 -41.55
CA SER A 18 -60.49 -77.32 -40.70
C SER A 18 -59.20 -77.39 -39.87
N GLU A 19 -58.85 -78.57 -39.36
CA GLU A 19 -57.62 -78.79 -38.60
C GLU A 19 -56.38 -78.72 -39.49
N ARG A 20 -56.40 -79.40 -40.65
CA ARG A 20 -55.36 -79.29 -41.69
C ARG A 20 -55.17 -77.85 -42.16
N ARG A 21 -56.24 -77.05 -42.27
CA ARG A 21 -56.13 -75.60 -42.55
C ARG A 21 -55.51 -74.82 -41.40
N LYS A 22 -55.86 -75.13 -40.14
CA LYS A 22 -55.25 -74.50 -38.95
C LYS A 22 -53.74 -74.82 -38.87
N THR A 23 -53.36 -76.10 -39.00
CA THR A 23 -51.95 -76.54 -38.93
C THR A 23 -51.13 -76.05 -40.13
N ALA A 24 -51.70 -76.03 -41.34
CA ALA A 24 -51.03 -75.43 -42.50
C ALA A 24 -50.89 -73.90 -42.39
N GLN A 25 -51.77 -73.21 -41.66
CA GLN A 25 -51.65 -71.76 -41.42
C GLN A 25 -50.68 -71.41 -40.26
N GLN A 26 -50.40 -72.34 -39.34
CA GLN A 26 -49.44 -72.13 -38.25
C GLN A 26 -48.02 -71.70 -38.71
N PRO A 27 -47.33 -72.36 -39.66
CA PRO A 27 -46.00 -71.94 -40.09
C PRO A 27 -46.01 -70.53 -40.71
N TYR A 28 -47.06 -70.15 -41.43
CA TYR A 28 -47.20 -68.78 -41.96
C TYR A 28 -47.37 -67.75 -40.83
N ARG A 29 -48.17 -68.04 -39.80
CA ARG A 29 -48.28 -67.18 -38.61
C ARG A 29 -46.94 -67.04 -37.88
N GLN A 30 -46.24 -68.16 -37.65
CA GLN A 30 -44.91 -68.17 -37.04
C GLN A 30 -43.90 -67.34 -37.84
N MET A 31 -43.85 -67.49 -39.16
CA MET A 31 -42.99 -66.69 -40.05
C MET A 31 -43.31 -65.19 -39.95
N VAL A 32 -44.59 -64.81 -39.95
CA VAL A 32 -45.02 -63.41 -39.81
C VAL A 32 -44.63 -62.84 -38.43
N ASP A 33 -44.75 -63.61 -37.35
CA ASP A 33 -44.40 -63.15 -36.01
C ASP A 33 -42.88 -63.12 -35.78
N GLN A 34 -42.12 -64.04 -36.39
CA GLN A 34 -40.66 -63.95 -36.50
C GLN A 34 -40.23 -62.69 -37.27
N GLN A 35 -40.88 -62.38 -38.40
CA GLN A 35 -40.59 -61.16 -39.17
C GLN A 35 -40.89 -59.88 -38.36
N LYS A 36 -41.98 -59.85 -37.58
CA LYS A 36 -42.26 -58.76 -36.64
C LYS A 36 -41.21 -58.66 -35.54
N ALA A 37 -40.77 -59.79 -34.97
CA ALA A 37 -39.71 -59.82 -33.95
C ALA A 37 -38.38 -59.31 -34.50
N MET A 38 -38.00 -59.74 -35.71
CA MET A 38 -36.81 -59.27 -36.42
C MET A 38 -36.84 -57.76 -36.67
N LYS A 39 -37.98 -57.21 -37.13
CA LYS A 39 -38.16 -55.75 -37.29
C LYS A 39 -38.01 -54.98 -35.97
N ARG A 40 -38.55 -55.51 -34.86
CA ARG A 40 -38.38 -54.90 -33.52
C ARG A 40 -36.92 -54.92 -33.06
N LEU A 41 -36.20 -56.02 -33.28
CA LEU A 41 -34.76 -56.12 -32.96
C LEU A 41 -33.93 -55.18 -33.83
N GLN A 42 -34.23 -55.08 -35.13
CA GLN A 42 -33.58 -54.14 -36.05
C GLN A 42 -33.75 -52.68 -35.60
N HIS A 43 -34.97 -52.27 -35.22
CA HIS A 43 -35.21 -50.92 -34.69
C HIS A 43 -34.47 -50.67 -33.37
N ARG A 44 -34.45 -51.65 -32.45
CA ARG A 44 -33.67 -51.56 -31.19
C ARG A 44 -32.17 -51.43 -31.46
N LEU A 45 -31.63 -52.18 -32.43
CA LEU A 45 -30.23 -52.08 -32.84
C LEU A 45 -29.91 -50.71 -33.44
N GLN A 46 -30.75 -50.19 -34.34
CA GLN A 46 -30.59 -48.84 -34.89
C GLN A 46 -30.60 -47.76 -33.80
N HIS A 47 -31.49 -47.88 -32.80
CA HIS A 47 -31.52 -46.98 -31.65
C HIS A 47 -30.24 -47.05 -30.81
N ALA A 48 -29.77 -48.27 -30.48
CA ALA A 48 -28.54 -48.49 -29.74
C ALA A 48 -27.30 -47.96 -30.48
N LEU A 49 -27.24 -48.11 -31.80
CA LEU A 49 -26.17 -47.54 -32.64
C LEU A 49 -26.20 -46.00 -32.63
N LYS A 50 -27.39 -45.38 -32.70
CA LYS A 50 -27.55 -43.92 -32.57
C LYS A 50 -27.09 -43.41 -31.20
N GLN A 51 -27.49 -44.08 -30.11
CA GLN A 51 -27.03 -43.75 -28.76
C GLN A 51 -25.52 -43.91 -28.60
N ARG A 52 -24.93 -45.00 -29.12
CA ARG A 52 -23.47 -45.20 -29.13
C ARG A 52 -22.75 -44.06 -29.86
N ALA A 53 -23.25 -43.65 -31.03
CA ALA A 53 -22.65 -42.55 -31.79
C ALA A 53 -22.73 -41.21 -31.03
N GLN A 54 -23.83 -40.94 -30.33
CA GLN A 54 -23.97 -39.78 -29.46
C GLN A 54 -22.94 -39.81 -28.31
N VAL A 55 -22.84 -40.92 -27.57
CA VAL A 55 -21.89 -41.07 -26.45
C VAL A 55 -20.44 -40.94 -26.93
N VAL A 56 -20.10 -41.44 -28.12
CA VAL A 56 -18.75 -41.25 -28.71
C VAL A 56 -18.47 -39.78 -29.03
N ASN A 57 -19.45 -39.02 -29.52
CA ASN A 57 -19.32 -37.59 -29.77
C ASN A 57 -19.14 -36.79 -28.45
N GLU A 58 -19.95 -37.09 -27.44
CA GLU A 58 -19.85 -36.50 -26.10
C GLU A 58 -18.49 -36.81 -25.44
N ASN A 59 -18.01 -38.04 -25.54
CA ASN A 59 -16.68 -38.45 -25.07
C ASN A 59 -15.54 -37.71 -25.82
N SER A 60 -15.68 -37.52 -27.14
CA SER A 60 -14.74 -36.71 -27.93
C SER A 60 -14.67 -35.26 -27.46
N LYS A 61 -15.83 -34.63 -27.21
CA LYS A 61 -15.91 -33.27 -26.65
C LYS A 61 -15.32 -33.19 -25.24
N ALA A 62 -15.58 -34.18 -24.39
CA ALA A 62 -15.00 -34.27 -23.05
C ALA A 62 -13.47 -34.38 -23.11
N LYS A 63 -12.91 -35.20 -24.02
CA LYS A 63 -11.46 -35.30 -24.26
C LYS A 63 -10.85 -33.99 -24.73
N GLN A 64 -11.50 -33.27 -25.64
CA GLN A 64 -11.06 -31.94 -26.07
C GLN A 64 -11.03 -30.95 -24.90
N LYS A 65 -12.08 -30.92 -24.07
CA LYS A 65 -12.15 -30.07 -22.86
C LYS A 65 -11.04 -30.42 -21.86
N VAL A 66 -10.79 -31.71 -21.59
CA VAL A 66 -9.71 -32.16 -20.70
C VAL A 66 -8.33 -31.73 -21.24
N ASN A 67 -8.11 -31.79 -22.55
CA ASN A 67 -6.86 -31.35 -23.14
C ASN A 67 -6.65 -29.83 -23.05
N SER A 68 -7.70 -29.01 -23.26
CA SER A 68 -7.64 -27.56 -23.02
C SER A 68 -7.30 -27.25 -21.58
N LEU A 69 -7.99 -27.86 -20.62
CA LEU A 69 -7.72 -27.65 -19.19
C LEU A 69 -6.30 -28.10 -18.77
N ARG A 70 -5.72 -29.08 -19.47
CA ARG A 70 -4.32 -29.49 -19.27
C ARG A 70 -3.32 -28.47 -19.83
N THR A 71 -3.57 -27.89 -21.01
CA THR A 71 -2.72 -26.81 -21.55
C THR A 71 -2.79 -25.57 -20.67
N ASP A 72 -3.98 -25.21 -20.22
CA ASP A 72 -4.20 -24.05 -19.36
C ASP A 72 -3.49 -24.24 -18.01
N LYS A 73 -3.67 -25.40 -17.35
CA LYS A 73 -2.96 -25.75 -16.10
C LYS A 73 -1.44 -25.77 -16.27
N CYS A 74 -0.93 -26.19 -17.43
CA CYS A 74 0.50 -26.16 -17.73
C CYS A 74 1.02 -24.71 -17.85
N GLY A 75 0.28 -23.84 -18.55
CA GLY A 75 0.57 -22.42 -18.65
C GLY A 75 0.57 -21.73 -17.28
N SER A 76 -0.47 -21.94 -16.46
CA SER A 76 -0.54 -21.40 -15.10
C SER A 76 0.60 -21.88 -14.20
N ARG A 77 1.02 -23.15 -14.32
CA ARG A 77 2.16 -23.66 -13.55
C ARG A 77 3.47 -22.98 -13.97
N ALA A 78 3.65 -22.71 -15.26
CA ALA A 78 4.83 -22.00 -15.76
C ALA A 78 4.88 -20.55 -15.28
N THR A 79 3.75 -19.84 -15.21
CA THR A 79 3.70 -18.46 -14.68
C THR A 79 3.93 -18.41 -13.17
N VAL A 80 3.37 -19.33 -12.38
CA VAL A 80 3.67 -19.45 -10.95
C VAL A 80 5.17 -19.67 -10.72
N GLN A 81 5.79 -20.59 -11.47
CA GLN A 81 7.23 -20.85 -11.35
C GLN A 81 8.09 -19.66 -11.80
N ALA A 82 7.60 -18.77 -12.67
CA ALA A 82 8.29 -17.53 -12.99
C ALA A 82 8.25 -16.56 -11.79
N TYR A 83 7.07 -16.33 -11.21
CA TYR A 83 6.93 -15.47 -10.03
C TYR A 83 7.71 -15.98 -8.81
N GLU A 84 7.82 -17.30 -8.60
CA GLU A 84 8.66 -17.90 -7.56
C GLU A 84 10.15 -17.55 -7.75
N ARG A 85 10.65 -17.58 -9.00
CA ARG A 85 12.04 -17.18 -9.31
C ARG A 85 12.26 -15.69 -9.09
N ASP A 86 11.35 -14.85 -9.55
CA ASP A 86 11.44 -13.39 -9.40
C ASP A 86 11.41 -13.00 -7.91
N LEU A 87 10.54 -13.63 -7.12
CA LEU A 87 10.47 -13.42 -5.68
C LEU A 87 11.75 -13.89 -4.96
N ALA A 88 12.33 -15.01 -5.37
CA ALA A 88 13.63 -15.46 -4.87
C ALA A 88 14.75 -14.45 -5.21
N GLN A 89 14.81 -13.95 -6.44
CA GLN A 89 15.76 -12.90 -6.84
C GLN A 89 15.60 -11.64 -6.01
N LYS A 90 14.37 -11.11 -5.87
CA LYS A 90 14.10 -9.90 -5.07
C LYS A 90 14.45 -10.08 -3.59
N ASN A 91 14.25 -11.27 -3.02
CA ASN A 91 14.73 -11.59 -1.68
C ASN A 91 16.27 -11.56 -1.57
N THR A 92 17.01 -12.07 -2.58
CA THR A 92 18.48 -11.98 -2.58
C THR A 92 18.98 -10.55 -2.73
N GLU A 93 18.33 -9.72 -3.56
CA GLU A 93 18.61 -8.29 -3.67
C GLU A 93 18.35 -7.54 -2.36
N LEU A 94 17.22 -7.80 -1.71
CA LEU A 94 16.86 -7.19 -0.42
C LEU A 94 17.89 -7.56 0.66
N GLN A 95 18.36 -8.80 0.70
CA GLN A 95 19.44 -9.21 1.59
C GLN A 95 20.77 -8.52 1.24
N ARG A 96 21.08 -8.30 -0.05
CA ARG A 96 22.27 -7.55 -0.47
C ARG A 96 22.20 -6.11 0.04
N LEU A 97 21.09 -5.43 -0.19
CA LEU A 97 20.85 -4.06 0.27
C LEU A 97 20.91 -3.97 1.80
N LYS A 98 20.29 -4.89 2.54
CA LYS A 98 20.36 -4.90 4.02
C LYS A 98 21.81 -5.00 4.55
N ARG A 99 22.67 -5.79 3.90
CA ARG A 99 24.11 -5.88 4.24
C ARG A 99 24.85 -4.59 3.89
N GLU A 100 24.51 -3.97 2.76
CA GLU A 100 25.11 -2.71 2.28
C GLU A 100 24.73 -1.52 3.18
N THR A 101 23.46 -1.36 3.52
CA THR A 101 22.98 -0.38 4.51
C THR A 101 23.64 -0.59 5.88
N GLY A 102 23.78 -1.84 6.33
CA GLY A 102 24.47 -2.15 7.58
C GLY A 102 25.94 -1.71 7.58
N ARG A 103 26.66 -1.88 6.46
CA ARG A 103 28.03 -1.37 6.30
C ARG A 103 28.09 0.15 6.31
N MET A 104 27.17 0.84 5.63
CA MET A 104 27.14 2.31 5.63
C MET A 104 26.81 2.88 7.02
N GLN A 105 25.90 2.26 7.76
CA GLN A 105 25.61 2.64 9.15
C GLN A 105 26.84 2.45 10.06
N GLU A 106 27.59 1.37 9.87
CA GLU A 106 28.84 1.13 10.62
C GLU A 106 29.92 2.16 10.28
N GLN A 107 30.10 2.49 8.99
CA GLN A 107 30.99 3.57 8.55
C GLN A 107 30.57 4.94 9.11
N GLN A 108 29.26 5.22 9.17
CA GLN A 108 28.74 6.45 9.76
C GLN A 108 29.05 6.53 11.26
N LYS A 109 28.91 5.43 12.00
CA LYS A 109 29.29 5.36 13.42
C LYS A 109 30.79 5.56 13.63
N GLN A 110 31.62 4.92 12.82
CA GLN A 110 33.08 5.09 12.87
C GLN A 110 33.49 6.54 12.62
N LYS A 111 32.90 7.19 11.61
CA LYS A 111 33.15 8.61 11.33
C LYS A 111 32.58 9.55 12.40
N ALA A 112 31.45 9.22 13.02
CA ALA A 112 30.93 9.98 14.16
C ALA A 112 31.88 9.90 15.37
N ALA A 113 32.38 8.71 15.70
CA ALA A 113 33.35 8.50 16.78
C ALA A 113 34.71 9.18 16.50
N GLU A 114 35.17 9.19 15.26
CA GLU A 114 36.38 9.93 14.84
C GLU A 114 36.21 11.45 15.00
N ILE A 115 35.04 11.99 14.64
CA ILE A 115 34.70 13.41 14.87
C ILE A 115 34.60 13.72 16.37
N GLU A 116 34.07 12.81 17.18
CA GLU A 116 33.97 12.97 18.63
C GLU A 116 35.36 12.94 19.29
N ALA A 117 36.25 12.03 18.89
CA ALA A 117 37.63 11.98 19.35
C ALA A 117 38.42 13.24 18.98
N LEU A 118 38.30 13.73 17.73
CA LEU A 118 38.94 14.99 17.30
C LEU A 118 38.40 16.21 18.06
N LYS A 119 37.12 16.21 18.44
CA LYS A 119 36.55 17.26 19.30
C LYS A 119 37.11 17.20 20.72
N ALA A 120 37.27 16.02 21.29
CA ALA A 120 37.87 15.84 22.61
C ALA A 120 39.32 16.36 22.63
N GLN A 121 40.14 15.96 21.64
CA GLN A 121 41.50 16.45 21.47
C GLN A 121 41.55 17.98 21.32
N ALA A 122 40.66 18.57 20.50
CA ALA A 122 40.62 20.02 20.32
C ALA A 122 40.15 20.79 21.57
N ILE A 123 39.44 20.14 22.50
CA ILE A 123 39.11 20.72 23.80
C ILE A 123 40.34 20.66 24.72
N GLU A 124 41.02 19.52 24.78
CA GLU A 124 42.27 19.32 25.54
C GLU A 124 43.35 20.34 25.12
N GLU A 125 43.62 20.50 23.82
CA GLU A 125 44.57 21.50 23.29
C GLU A 125 44.19 22.95 23.65
N VAL A 126 42.89 23.26 23.76
CA VAL A 126 42.41 24.59 24.17
C VAL A 126 42.51 24.78 25.69
N GLU A 127 42.30 23.75 26.49
CA GLU A 127 42.49 23.78 27.94
C GLU A 127 43.98 23.93 28.30
N GLU A 128 44.87 23.19 27.63
CA GLU A 128 46.33 23.33 27.75
C GLU A 128 46.79 24.74 27.37
N PHE A 129 46.37 25.26 26.20
CA PHE A 129 46.73 26.61 25.77
C PHE A 129 46.24 27.70 26.74
N ASN A 130 45.04 27.55 27.30
CA ASN A 130 44.53 28.49 28.30
C ASN A 130 45.33 28.43 29.61
N ALA A 131 45.79 27.25 30.03
CA ALA A 131 46.65 27.09 31.21
C ALA A 131 48.02 27.75 30.97
N GLU A 132 48.69 27.49 29.84
CA GLU A 132 49.95 28.15 29.47
C GLU A 132 49.81 29.68 29.39
N PHE A 133 48.69 30.16 28.86
CA PHE A 133 48.41 31.59 28.74
C PHE A 133 48.18 32.27 30.10
N GLU A 134 47.53 31.58 31.05
CA GLU A 134 47.33 32.11 32.39
C GLU A 134 48.63 32.07 33.23
N ASP A 135 49.46 31.03 33.07
CA ASP A 135 50.82 30.99 33.64
C ASP A 135 51.69 32.14 33.10
N MET A 136 51.61 32.44 31.80
CA MET A 136 52.31 33.58 31.20
C MET A 136 51.80 34.92 31.75
N ARG A 137 50.50 35.07 32.00
CA ARG A 137 49.93 36.25 32.67
C ARG A 137 50.43 36.41 34.10
N GLN A 138 50.50 35.31 34.85
CA GLN A 138 51.05 35.32 36.21
C GLN A 138 52.53 35.72 36.20
N GLN A 139 53.34 35.20 35.27
CA GLN A 139 54.75 35.62 35.12
C GLN A 139 54.86 37.12 34.85
N ILE A 140 54.10 37.67 33.89
CA ILE A 140 54.10 39.11 33.60
C ILE A 140 53.64 39.93 34.82
N SER A 141 52.64 39.47 35.57
CA SER A 141 52.18 40.13 36.80
C SER A 141 53.27 40.15 37.87
N ASN A 142 53.98 39.04 38.07
CA ASN A 142 55.09 38.93 39.01
C ASN A 142 56.29 39.79 38.58
N ASP A 143 56.60 39.86 37.29
CA ASP A 143 57.63 40.74 36.74
C ASP A 143 57.24 42.22 36.91
N MET A 144 55.97 42.58 36.73
CA MET A 144 55.47 43.92 37.01
C MET A 144 55.56 44.27 38.51
N GLU A 145 55.21 43.35 39.41
CA GLU A 145 55.28 43.58 40.85
C GLU A 145 56.73 43.66 41.35
N THR A 146 57.64 42.82 40.84
CA THR A 146 59.08 42.92 41.14
C THR A 146 59.69 44.20 40.57
N HIS A 147 59.28 44.66 39.38
CA HIS A 147 59.68 45.97 38.87
C HIS A 147 59.10 47.13 39.71
N ALA A 148 57.84 47.05 40.13
CA ALA A 148 57.18 48.09 40.94
C ALA A 148 57.75 48.17 42.36
N THR A 149 58.07 47.03 42.98
CA THR A 149 58.74 46.97 44.29
C THR A 149 60.18 47.44 44.20
N ASN A 150 60.95 47.05 43.16
CA ASN A 150 62.29 47.60 42.93
C ASN A 150 62.26 49.13 42.71
N ALA A 151 61.30 49.65 41.95
CA ALA A 151 61.09 51.09 41.79
C ALA A 151 60.68 51.78 43.10
N SER A 152 59.80 51.15 43.89
CA SER A 152 59.35 51.67 45.19
C SER A 152 60.45 51.64 46.25
N VAL A 153 61.31 50.62 46.27
CA VAL A 153 62.51 50.55 47.12
C VAL A 153 63.52 51.61 46.69
N SER A 154 63.69 51.85 45.38
CA SER A 154 64.49 52.97 44.87
C SER A 154 63.94 54.35 45.29
N MET A 155 62.62 54.49 45.42
CA MET A 155 61.97 55.72 45.85
C MET A 155 62.00 55.88 47.38
N LEU A 156 61.86 54.78 48.13
CA LEU A 156 61.91 54.74 49.60
C LEU A 156 63.34 54.98 50.14
N LEU A 157 64.37 54.54 49.40
CA LEU A 157 65.76 54.95 49.68
C LEU A 157 66.00 56.46 49.52
N GLN A 158 65.11 57.17 48.82
CA GLN A 158 65.23 58.61 48.56
C GLN A 158 64.38 59.48 49.52
N MET A 159 63.45 58.89 50.28
CA MET A 159 62.66 59.59 51.29
C MET A 159 62.67 58.87 52.64
N GLY A 160 63.72 59.11 53.41
CA GLY A 160 63.77 58.73 54.82
C GLY A 160 62.94 59.64 55.74
N THR A 161 62.74 59.17 56.98
CA THR A 161 62.14 59.83 58.17
C THR A 161 60.60 59.89 58.23
N GLY A 162 60.00 59.52 59.39
CA GLY A 162 58.60 59.90 59.66
C GLY A 162 57.65 59.03 60.51
N ILE A 163 58.07 58.45 61.64
CA ILE A 163 57.41 58.56 62.98
C ILE A 163 55.86 58.33 63.17
N MET A 164 55.51 57.60 64.26
CA MET A 164 54.21 57.51 65.01
C MET A 164 53.05 56.60 64.51
N GLY A 165 52.69 55.61 65.35
CA GLY A 165 51.64 55.86 66.37
C GLY A 165 50.33 55.04 66.37
N GLY A 166 50.24 54.05 67.28
CA GLY A 166 49.04 53.84 68.11
C GLY A 166 47.99 52.79 67.67
N PRO A 167 47.15 52.27 68.62
CA PRO A 167 46.40 51.02 68.44
C PRO A 167 44.85 51.15 68.51
N GLN A 168 44.12 50.10 68.11
CA GLN A 168 42.81 49.75 68.70
C GLN A 168 42.33 48.31 68.35
N ASP A 169 41.58 47.70 69.28
CA ASP A 169 40.85 46.44 69.10
C ASP A 169 39.64 46.56 68.15
N LEU A 170 39.13 45.43 67.63
CA LEU A 170 37.76 44.92 67.89
C LEU A 170 37.32 43.79 66.92
N ASN A 171 36.45 42.91 67.44
CA ASN A 171 35.43 42.07 66.76
C ASN A 171 35.81 40.79 65.97
N ALA A 172 35.46 39.65 66.60
CA ALA A 172 34.75 38.51 65.98
C ALA A 172 33.25 38.91 65.70
N PRO A 173 32.31 38.09 65.16
CA PRO A 173 32.24 36.61 65.18
C PRO A 173 31.52 35.89 63.99
N ASP A 174 31.25 34.59 64.19
CA ASP A 174 30.02 33.83 63.84
C ASP A 174 29.51 33.58 62.39
N SER A 175 29.58 32.29 62.02
CA SER A 175 28.41 31.42 61.71
C SER A 175 27.62 31.57 60.37
N VAL A 176 26.53 30.78 60.26
CA VAL A 176 25.58 30.60 59.12
C VAL A 176 26.16 29.73 57.98
N ALA A 177 25.72 28.48 57.76
CA ALA A 177 24.43 28.01 57.20
C ALA A 177 24.23 28.44 55.72
N GLU A 178 23.44 27.80 54.86
CA GLU A 178 22.46 26.70 54.97
C GLU A 178 22.31 26.07 53.57
N GLY A 179 21.69 24.89 53.41
CA GLY A 179 21.66 24.23 52.11
C GLY A 179 20.79 22.97 52.00
N GLU A 180 19.59 23.00 52.60
CA GLU A 180 18.58 21.96 52.34
C GLU A 180 18.01 22.09 50.92
N ALA A 181 17.74 20.95 50.28
CA ALA A 181 16.72 20.84 49.23
C ALA A 181 16.10 19.43 49.28
N LEU A 182 14.78 19.40 49.51
CA LEU A 182 13.94 18.20 49.55
C LEU A 182 13.25 17.97 48.19
N ASP A 183 12.98 16.71 47.85
CA ASP A 183 11.87 16.30 46.99
C ASP A 183 11.50 14.86 47.42
N ASN A 184 10.42 14.54 48.16
CA ASN A 184 8.97 14.82 48.04
C ASN A 184 8.23 13.81 47.12
N SER A 185 6.95 13.55 47.46
CA SER A 185 5.97 12.62 46.85
C SER A 185 5.79 11.25 47.56
N ASN A 186 4.57 10.70 47.77
CA ASN A 186 3.30 11.16 48.40
C ASN A 186 2.22 10.03 48.24
N SER A 187 1.22 9.94 49.14
CA SER A 187 0.03 9.02 49.15
C SER A 187 0.33 7.50 49.26
N GLY A 188 -0.48 6.60 49.82
CA GLY A 188 -1.76 6.60 50.56
C GLY A 188 -2.14 5.13 50.92
N GLU A 189 -3.11 4.78 51.77
CA GLU A 189 -4.03 5.58 52.61
C GLU A 189 -4.60 4.73 53.80
N THR A 190 -5.87 4.86 54.21
CA THR A 190 -6.53 4.29 55.42
C THR A 190 -7.11 2.85 55.27
N HIS A 191 -7.44 1.99 56.26
CA HIS A 191 -7.80 1.99 57.70
C HIS A 191 -9.32 2.03 58.07
N SER A 192 -9.86 0.93 58.63
CA SER A 192 -10.89 0.96 59.69
C SER A 192 -11.10 -0.40 60.40
N HIS A 193 -11.32 -0.34 61.72
CA HIS A 193 -11.70 -1.43 62.63
C HIS A 193 -13.08 -1.13 63.25
N ALA A 194 -13.85 -2.14 63.64
CA ALA A 194 -14.78 -2.04 64.77
C ALA A 194 -15.15 -3.43 65.34
N SER A 195 -15.14 -3.53 66.68
CA SER A 195 -15.59 -4.66 67.49
C SER A 195 -16.54 -4.13 68.57
N ASN A 196 -17.50 -4.90 69.10
CA ASN A 196 -17.85 -4.83 70.52
C ASN A 196 -18.75 -5.96 71.06
N MET A 197 -18.77 -6.08 72.40
CA MET A 197 -19.36 -7.16 73.19
C MET A 197 -20.52 -6.71 74.12
N SER A 198 -21.46 -7.65 74.37
CA SER A 198 -22.07 -8.02 75.67
C SER A 198 -22.86 -7.02 76.56
N THR A 199 -23.50 -7.61 77.60
CA THR A 199 -24.24 -7.02 78.75
C THR A 199 -25.70 -6.55 78.46
N SER A 200 -26.72 -6.72 79.33
CA SER A 200 -26.83 -7.32 80.68
C SER A 200 -28.30 -7.52 81.15
N GLN A 201 -28.56 -8.57 81.95
CA GLN A 201 -29.22 -8.55 83.28
C GLN A 201 -30.71 -8.14 83.50
N LEU A 202 -31.46 -9.08 84.13
CA LEU A 202 -32.63 -8.97 85.05
C LEU A 202 -33.89 -8.15 84.66
N GLY A 203 -35.07 -8.77 84.84
CA GLY A 203 -36.34 -8.05 84.96
C GLY A 203 -37.58 -8.95 84.88
N GLY A 204 -38.12 -9.39 86.02
CA GLY A 204 -39.34 -10.20 86.05
C GLY A 204 -40.62 -9.36 86.03
N ALA A 205 -41.28 -9.29 84.88
CA ALA A 205 -42.69 -8.95 84.70
C ALA A 205 -43.17 -9.50 83.33
N ASN A 206 -44.49 -9.69 83.17
CA ASN A 206 -45.16 -10.02 81.90
C ASN A 206 -45.24 -11.52 81.48
N LEU A 207 -45.46 -12.43 82.43
CA LEU A 207 -45.85 -13.83 82.15
C LEU A 207 -47.09 -13.95 81.22
N MET A 208 -47.97 -12.95 81.23
CA MET A 208 -49.14 -12.89 80.34
C MET A 208 -48.77 -12.48 78.90
N GLU A 209 -47.67 -11.75 78.71
CA GLU A 209 -47.15 -11.37 77.39
C GLU A 209 -46.44 -12.55 76.73
N ASP A 210 -45.69 -13.36 77.50
CA ASP A 210 -45.15 -14.65 77.05
C ASP A 210 -46.25 -15.66 76.70
N LEU A 211 -47.36 -15.70 77.46
CA LEU A 211 -48.52 -16.55 77.12
C LEU A 211 -49.25 -16.06 75.87
N LEU A 212 -49.36 -14.74 75.67
CA LEU A 212 -49.88 -14.17 74.43
C LEU A 212 -48.93 -14.38 73.25
N ALA A 213 -47.61 -14.34 73.48
CA ALA A 213 -46.58 -14.54 72.47
C ALA A 213 -46.49 -16.00 72.05
N THR A 214 -46.59 -16.95 72.99
CA THR A 214 -46.64 -18.40 72.68
C THR A 214 -47.94 -18.78 71.98
N ALA A 215 -49.09 -18.21 72.38
CA ALA A 215 -50.35 -18.39 71.65
C ALA A 215 -50.28 -17.80 70.22
N LYS A 216 -49.70 -16.59 70.06
CA LYS A 216 -49.44 -15.99 68.73
C LYS A 216 -48.46 -16.81 67.90
N LEU A 217 -47.41 -17.36 68.52
CA LEU A 217 -46.43 -18.22 67.86
C LEU A 217 -47.05 -19.53 67.41
N GLN A 218 -47.91 -20.15 68.22
CA GLN A 218 -48.66 -21.35 67.84
C GLN A 218 -49.66 -21.03 66.71
N GLN A 219 -50.36 -19.89 66.78
CA GLN A 219 -51.25 -19.44 65.70
C GLN A 219 -50.47 -19.15 64.40
N GLN A 220 -49.27 -18.58 64.47
CA GLN A 220 -48.37 -18.40 63.32
C GLN A 220 -47.86 -19.74 62.77
N GLN A 221 -47.53 -20.70 63.63
CA GLN A 221 -47.11 -22.05 63.21
C GLN A 221 -48.27 -22.79 62.52
N GLU A 222 -49.49 -22.74 63.07
CA GLU A 222 -50.68 -23.33 62.47
C GLU A 222 -51.03 -22.67 61.13
N ALA A 223 -50.93 -21.32 61.03
CA ALA A 223 -51.09 -20.59 59.77
C ALA A 223 -50.03 -21.01 58.74
N ALA A 224 -48.76 -21.12 59.11
CA ALA A 224 -47.69 -21.57 58.22
C ALA A 224 -47.86 -23.04 57.78
N HIS A 225 -48.40 -23.91 58.65
CA HIS A 225 -48.75 -25.29 58.29
C HIS A 225 -49.98 -25.37 57.37
N ALA A 226 -50.97 -24.51 57.55
CA ALA A 226 -52.11 -24.38 56.65
C ALA A 226 -51.68 -23.86 55.27
N GLU A 227 -50.81 -22.86 55.22
CA GLU A 227 -50.24 -22.31 53.99
C GLU A 227 -49.42 -23.37 53.24
N ARG A 228 -48.53 -24.10 53.92
CA ARG A 228 -47.79 -25.23 53.31
C ARG A 228 -48.70 -26.31 52.75
N ARG A 229 -49.84 -26.60 53.41
CA ARG A 229 -50.86 -27.53 52.87
C ARG A 229 -51.56 -26.96 51.65
N ALA A 230 -51.91 -25.67 51.65
CA ALA A 230 -52.51 -25.00 50.50
C ALA A 230 -51.56 -24.98 49.29
N GLN A 231 -50.27 -24.68 49.51
CA GLN A 231 -49.22 -24.74 48.48
C GLN A 231 -49.04 -26.17 47.94
N ALA A 232 -49.06 -27.19 48.79
CA ALA A 232 -48.99 -28.59 48.37
C ALA A 232 -50.20 -29.03 47.54
N LEU A 233 -51.41 -28.58 47.89
CA LEU A 233 -52.63 -28.84 47.12
C LEU A 233 -52.64 -28.08 45.78
N ALA A 234 -52.19 -26.82 45.76
CA ALA A 234 -52.05 -26.04 44.53
C ALA A 234 -51.02 -26.67 43.57
N LEU A 235 -49.89 -27.17 44.09
CA LEU A 235 -48.92 -27.93 43.32
C LEU A 235 -49.52 -29.23 42.76
N HIS A 236 -50.30 -29.96 43.57
CA HIS A 236 -50.94 -31.20 43.13
C HIS A 236 -52.01 -30.95 42.05
N GLU A 237 -52.77 -29.85 42.13
CA GLU A 237 -53.74 -29.50 41.09
C GLU A 237 -53.04 -29.04 39.80
N SER A 238 -51.98 -28.23 39.89
CA SER A 238 -51.15 -27.86 38.74
C SER A 238 -50.52 -29.08 38.05
N VAL A 239 -50.07 -30.09 38.82
CA VAL A 239 -49.58 -31.37 38.27
C VAL A 239 -50.72 -32.15 37.60
N ARG A 240 -51.93 -32.15 38.16
CA ARG A 240 -53.11 -32.80 37.55
C ARG A 240 -53.51 -32.12 36.23
N GLU A 241 -53.60 -30.80 36.19
CA GLU A 241 -53.88 -30.03 34.97
C GLU A 241 -52.84 -30.36 33.90
N ARG A 242 -51.55 -30.40 34.27
CA ARG A 242 -50.47 -30.76 33.35
C ARG A 242 -50.58 -32.19 32.83
N ILE A 243 -51.01 -33.16 33.65
CA ILE A 243 -51.27 -34.53 33.21
C ILE A 243 -52.43 -34.55 32.20
N HIS A 244 -53.54 -33.86 32.49
CA HIS A 244 -54.70 -33.82 31.60
C HIS A 244 -54.38 -33.17 30.24
N ASP A 245 -53.55 -32.12 30.22
CA ASP A 245 -53.04 -31.52 28.98
C ASP A 245 -52.13 -32.47 28.19
N LEU A 246 -51.25 -33.22 28.88
CA LEU A 246 -50.41 -34.24 28.26
C LEU A 246 -51.25 -35.39 27.68
N GLU A 247 -52.27 -35.87 28.39
CA GLU A 247 -53.23 -36.88 27.92
C GLU A 247 -54.07 -36.37 26.73
N ARG A 248 -54.37 -35.07 26.68
CA ARG A 248 -55.06 -34.46 25.53
C ARG A 248 -54.14 -34.41 24.31
N MET A 249 -52.94 -33.86 24.44
CA MET A 249 -51.97 -33.83 23.34
C MET A 249 -51.59 -35.24 22.86
N PHE A 250 -51.48 -36.21 23.77
CA PHE A 250 -51.23 -37.60 23.42
C PHE A 250 -52.38 -38.18 22.59
N ARG A 251 -53.65 -37.94 22.97
CA ARG A 251 -54.82 -38.34 22.15
C ARG A 251 -54.82 -37.67 20.78
N ASP A 252 -54.61 -36.35 20.72
CA ASP A 252 -54.60 -35.60 19.45
C ASP A 252 -53.50 -36.12 18.48
N ILE A 253 -52.32 -36.48 19.01
CA ILE A 253 -51.23 -37.11 18.24
C ILE A 253 -51.60 -38.54 17.84
N ASN A 254 -52.17 -39.33 18.75
CA ASN A 254 -52.50 -40.73 18.51
C ASN A 254 -53.60 -40.88 17.43
N ASP A 255 -54.62 -40.02 17.47
CA ASP A 255 -55.68 -39.91 16.46
C ASP A 255 -55.11 -39.44 15.10
N SER A 256 -54.10 -38.56 15.11
CA SER A 256 -53.44 -38.07 13.89
C SER A 256 -52.48 -39.10 13.26
N CYS A 257 -51.85 -39.95 14.08
CA CYS A 257 -50.86 -40.94 13.63
C CYS A 257 -51.46 -42.34 13.38
N GLY A 258 -52.65 -42.64 13.90
CA GLY A 258 -53.33 -43.94 13.73
C GLY A 258 -52.68 -45.11 14.51
N ILE A 259 -51.80 -44.80 15.46
CA ILE A 259 -51.08 -45.77 16.29
C ILE A 259 -52.01 -46.18 17.45
N SER A 260 -51.98 -47.45 17.87
CA SER A 260 -52.99 -47.97 18.80
C SER A 260 -52.55 -48.06 20.26
N GLY A 261 -51.27 -47.84 20.56
CA GLY A 261 -50.75 -47.99 21.92
C GLY A 261 -49.36 -47.39 22.15
N ILE A 262 -49.05 -47.11 23.42
CA ILE A 262 -47.82 -46.46 23.84
C ILE A 262 -46.55 -47.28 23.52
N ASP A 263 -46.67 -48.61 23.53
CA ASP A 263 -45.57 -49.55 23.22
C ASP A 263 -45.11 -49.47 21.76
N GLU A 264 -45.95 -48.97 20.84
CA GLU A 264 -45.62 -48.73 19.43
C GLU A 264 -45.20 -47.26 19.19
N PHE A 265 -45.79 -46.33 19.95
CA PHE A 265 -45.47 -44.90 19.88
C PHE A 265 -44.05 -44.58 20.35
N VAL A 266 -43.59 -45.17 21.45
CA VAL A 266 -42.25 -44.87 22.01
C VAL A 266 -41.11 -45.29 21.07
N PRO A 267 -41.08 -46.49 20.47
CA PRO A 267 -40.09 -46.85 19.46
C PRO A 267 -40.11 -45.91 18.25
N LEU A 268 -41.29 -45.57 17.72
CA LEU A 268 -41.41 -44.67 16.57
C LEU A 268 -40.93 -43.25 16.89
N MET A 269 -41.23 -42.73 18.08
CA MET A 269 -40.75 -41.43 18.54
C MET A 269 -39.25 -41.43 18.84
N SER A 270 -38.68 -42.53 19.32
CA SER A 270 -37.23 -42.69 19.44
C SER A 270 -36.57 -42.65 18.06
N GLU A 271 -37.07 -43.43 17.09
CA GLU A 271 -36.51 -43.45 15.74
C GLU A 271 -36.68 -42.09 15.02
N ALA A 272 -37.84 -41.44 15.17
CA ALA A 272 -38.06 -40.08 14.66
C ALA A 272 -37.16 -39.06 15.36
N GLY A 273 -36.89 -39.24 16.66
CA GLY A 273 -35.94 -38.45 17.44
C GLY A 273 -34.51 -38.60 16.94
N ASP A 274 -34.05 -39.84 16.70
CA ASP A 274 -32.71 -40.14 16.15
C ASP A 274 -32.53 -39.58 14.74
N ARG A 275 -33.57 -39.69 13.89
CA ARG A 275 -33.61 -39.08 12.56
C ARG A 275 -33.59 -37.54 12.63
N HIS A 276 -34.32 -36.94 13.56
CA HIS A 276 -34.32 -35.49 13.74
C HIS A 276 -32.98 -34.99 14.31
N TYR A 277 -32.40 -35.69 15.28
CA TYR A 277 -31.09 -35.35 15.85
C TYR A 277 -29.97 -35.44 14.80
N SER A 278 -29.95 -36.51 13.99
CA SER A 278 -28.98 -36.64 12.89
C SER A 278 -29.17 -35.59 11.80
N ALA A 279 -30.41 -35.25 11.43
CA ALA A 279 -30.70 -34.16 10.51
C ALA A 279 -30.28 -32.79 11.08
N PHE A 280 -30.56 -32.51 12.36
CA PHE A 280 -30.15 -31.27 13.03
C PHE A 280 -28.63 -31.15 13.11
N LYS A 281 -27.92 -32.25 13.43
CA LYS A 281 -26.45 -32.29 13.42
C LYS A 281 -25.90 -31.95 12.03
N LEU A 282 -26.43 -32.56 10.97
CA LEU A 282 -26.02 -32.28 9.59
C LEU A 282 -26.30 -30.82 9.21
N ILE A 283 -27.46 -30.27 9.58
CA ILE A 283 -27.80 -28.86 9.33
C ILE A 283 -26.84 -27.92 10.08
N SER A 284 -26.48 -28.25 11.32
CA SER A 284 -25.51 -27.47 12.10
C SER A 284 -24.11 -27.50 11.48
N GLU A 285 -23.66 -28.68 11.04
CA GLU A 285 -22.38 -28.89 10.34
C GLU A 285 -22.33 -28.12 9.01
N GLN A 286 -23.40 -28.21 8.20
CA GLN A 286 -23.56 -27.44 6.96
C GLN A 286 -23.66 -25.93 7.21
N SER A 287 -24.21 -25.49 8.34
CA SER A 287 -24.26 -24.07 8.70
C SER A 287 -22.87 -23.55 9.06
N SER A 288 -22.08 -24.33 9.80
CA SER A 288 -20.66 -24.03 10.09
C SER A 288 -19.83 -23.94 8.81
N GLU A 289 -19.95 -24.94 7.91
CA GLU A 289 -19.25 -24.93 6.61
C GLU A 289 -19.69 -23.72 5.76
N MET A 290 -20.96 -23.33 5.81
CA MET A 290 -21.47 -22.16 5.11
C MET A 290 -20.87 -20.86 5.64
N GLU A 291 -20.74 -20.70 6.96
CA GLU A 291 -20.08 -19.53 7.58
C GLU A 291 -18.59 -19.44 7.19
N GLU A 292 -17.87 -20.57 7.23
CA GLU A 292 -16.47 -20.65 6.78
C GLU A 292 -16.31 -20.28 5.30
N LEU A 293 -17.15 -20.83 4.42
CA LEU A 293 -17.14 -20.52 2.99
C LEU A 293 -17.54 -19.06 2.70
N GLN A 294 -18.40 -18.45 3.51
CA GLN A 294 -18.73 -17.03 3.42
C GLN A 294 -17.56 -16.15 3.86
N ALA A 295 -16.87 -16.50 4.95
CA ALA A 295 -15.68 -15.80 5.42
C ALA A 295 -14.55 -15.85 4.37
N LEU A 296 -14.29 -17.03 3.79
CA LEU A 296 -13.32 -17.20 2.70
C LEU A 296 -13.70 -16.39 1.45
N ASN A 297 -14.99 -16.36 1.07
CA ASN A 297 -15.47 -15.51 -0.02
C ASN A 297 -15.25 -14.01 0.25
N LEU A 298 -15.44 -13.57 1.49
CA LEU A 298 -15.18 -12.18 1.90
C LEU A 298 -13.68 -11.84 1.75
N GLN A 299 -12.80 -12.72 2.23
CA GLN A 299 -11.36 -12.58 2.12
C GLN A 299 -10.90 -12.53 0.65
N LEU A 300 -11.31 -13.50 -0.17
CA LEU A 300 -10.95 -13.53 -1.60
C LEU A 300 -11.45 -12.29 -2.35
N ARG A 301 -12.62 -11.74 -1.98
CA ARG A 301 -13.13 -10.47 -2.53
C ARG A 301 -12.31 -9.26 -2.08
N LYS A 302 -11.71 -9.29 -0.89
CA LYS A 302 -10.80 -8.24 -0.39
C LYS A 302 -9.48 -8.29 -1.16
N GLU A 303 -8.84 -9.46 -1.24
CA GLU A 303 -7.59 -9.68 -1.99
C GLU A 303 -7.75 -9.29 -3.47
N LEU A 304 -8.88 -9.62 -4.10
CA LEU A 304 -9.17 -9.25 -5.49
C LEU A 304 -9.33 -7.73 -5.69
N LYS A 305 -9.82 -6.99 -4.69
CA LYS A 305 -9.85 -5.51 -4.71
C LYS A 305 -8.44 -4.93 -4.58
N GLU A 306 -7.65 -5.43 -3.65
CA GLU A 306 -6.26 -5.00 -3.42
C GLU A 306 -5.40 -5.24 -4.67
N ALA A 307 -5.50 -6.43 -5.29
CA ALA A 307 -4.83 -6.76 -6.54
C ALA A 307 -5.27 -5.87 -7.73
N LYS A 308 -6.53 -5.42 -7.77
CA LYS A 308 -7.01 -4.46 -8.77
C LYS A 308 -6.39 -3.07 -8.58
N ILE A 309 -6.32 -2.58 -7.34
CA ILE A 309 -5.70 -1.29 -7.01
C ILE A 309 -4.21 -1.31 -7.38
N ALA A 310 -3.47 -2.35 -6.96
CA ALA A 310 -2.06 -2.54 -7.30
C ALA A 310 -1.81 -2.59 -8.82
N LYS A 311 -2.72 -3.21 -9.59
CA LYS A 311 -2.64 -3.24 -11.06
C LYS A 311 -2.89 -1.86 -11.69
N GLU A 312 -3.82 -1.06 -11.16
CA GLU A 312 -4.06 0.30 -11.63
C GLU A 312 -2.87 1.22 -11.32
N GLU A 313 -2.31 1.10 -10.12
CA GLU A 313 -1.13 1.87 -9.68
C GLU A 313 0.13 1.51 -10.49
N SER A 314 0.37 0.23 -10.75
CA SER A 314 1.40 -0.22 -11.69
C SER A 314 1.17 0.34 -13.11
N GLY A 315 -0.09 0.47 -13.53
CA GLY A 315 -0.47 1.13 -14.78
C GLY A 315 -0.10 2.62 -14.82
N LYS A 316 -0.26 3.35 -13.70
CA LYS A 316 0.15 4.75 -13.56
C LYS A 316 1.68 4.87 -13.56
N GLN A 317 2.38 4.06 -12.76
CA GLN A 317 3.86 4.00 -12.77
C GLN A 317 4.42 3.72 -14.18
N LYS A 318 3.82 2.81 -14.94
CA LYS A 318 4.24 2.51 -16.31
C LYS A 318 4.00 3.66 -17.30
N LYS A 319 3.04 4.55 -17.06
CA LYS A 319 2.89 5.80 -17.83
C LYS A 319 4.00 6.78 -17.46
N ASN A 320 4.17 7.07 -16.17
CA ASN A 320 5.21 7.98 -15.68
C ASN A 320 6.62 7.58 -16.15
N LEU A 321 6.94 6.28 -16.16
CA LEU A 321 8.20 5.77 -16.70
C LEU A 321 8.37 6.03 -18.21
N LYS A 322 7.30 5.90 -19.01
CA LYS A 322 7.33 6.23 -20.45
C LYS A 322 7.48 7.73 -20.69
N ASP A 323 6.86 8.57 -19.87
CA ASP A 323 6.93 10.02 -20.02
C ASP A 323 8.30 10.55 -19.55
N LEU A 324 8.91 9.93 -18.54
CA LEU A 324 10.31 10.18 -18.16
C LEU A 324 11.28 9.71 -19.25
N ASP A 325 11.07 8.53 -19.84
CA ASP A 325 11.87 8.01 -20.96
C ASP A 325 11.80 8.94 -22.19
N ARG A 326 10.60 9.46 -22.53
CA ARG A 326 10.44 10.51 -23.56
C ARG A 326 11.23 11.78 -23.23
N ALA A 327 11.17 12.26 -21.99
CA ALA A 327 11.92 13.45 -21.57
C ALA A 327 13.44 13.24 -21.65
N VAL A 328 13.94 12.05 -21.27
CA VAL A 328 15.36 11.69 -21.40
C VAL A 328 15.80 11.66 -22.86
N ASN A 329 14.98 11.09 -23.77
CA ASN A 329 15.28 11.07 -25.20
C ASN A 329 15.28 12.48 -25.81
N LEU A 330 14.34 13.35 -25.42
CA LEU A 330 14.29 14.75 -25.85
C LEU A 330 15.54 15.53 -25.40
N LEU A 331 16.01 15.30 -24.16
CA LEU A 331 17.23 15.91 -23.64
C LEU A 331 18.48 15.42 -24.39
N HIS A 332 18.56 14.14 -24.77
CA HIS A 332 19.65 13.63 -25.62
C HIS A 332 19.64 14.29 -27.00
N GLU A 333 18.48 14.44 -27.63
CA GLU A 333 18.37 15.11 -28.94
C GLU A 333 18.77 16.60 -28.86
N GLN A 334 18.49 17.27 -27.74
CA GLN A 334 18.99 18.63 -27.50
C GLN A 334 20.51 18.65 -27.27
N GLN A 335 21.05 17.71 -26.48
CA GLN A 335 22.49 17.58 -26.26
C GLN A 335 23.25 17.35 -27.57
N GLU A 336 22.80 16.43 -28.41
CA GLU A 336 23.40 16.15 -29.73
C GLU A 336 23.41 17.39 -30.64
N LYS A 337 22.34 18.20 -30.62
CA LYS A 337 22.30 19.49 -31.32
C LYS A 337 23.32 20.49 -30.75
N TYR A 338 23.44 20.61 -29.43
CA TYR A 338 24.43 21.50 -28.81
C TYR A 338 25.87 21.05 -29.07
N GLU A 339 26.16 19.75 -29.04
CA GLU A 339 27.47 19.19 -29.37
C GLU A 339 27.82 19.40 -30.85
N SER A 340 26.87 19.18 -31.76
CA SER A 340 27.03 19.46 -33.20
C SER A 340 27.30 20.95 -33.47
N HIS A 341 26.54 21.85 -32.83
CA HIS A 341 26.79 23.29 -32.92
C HIS A 341 28.15 23.69 -32.32
N TYR A 342 28.57 23.08 -31.21
CA TYR A 342 29.88 23.31 -30.61
C TYR A 342 31.01 22.89 -31.56
N HIS A 343 30.92 21.69 -32.16
CA HIS A 343 31.92 21.22 -33.12
C HIS A 343 31.99 22.10 -34.37
N SER A 344 30.84 22.47 -34.93
CA SER A 344 30.77 23.38 -36.09
C SER A 344 31.39 24.75 -35.80
N ASN A 345 31.16 25.31 -34.60
CA ASN A 345 31.79 26.56 -34.18
C ASN A 345 33.31 26.40 -33.96
N LEU A 346 33.77 25.24 -33.48
CA LEU A 346 35.19 24.94 -33.30
C LEU A 346 35.92 24.85 -34.65
N ASP A 347 35.30 24.24 -35.66
CA ASP A 347 35.83 24.17 -37.03
C ASP A 347 35.99 25.58 -37.63
N VAL A 348 34.97 26.44 -37.50
CA VAL A 348 35.03 27.85 -37.95
C VAL A 348 36.13 28.63 -37.21
N LEU A 349 36.30 28.41 -35.90
CA LEU A 349 37.39 29.04 -35.14
C LEU A 349 38.77 28.58 -35.61
N ASN A 350 38.93 27.30 -35.98
CA ASN A 350 40.17 26.77 -36.54
C ASN A 350 40.48 27.36 -37.93
N GLU A 351 39.48 27.46 -38.82
CA GLU A 351 39.63 28.10 -40.14
C GLU A 351 40.02 29.59 -40.00
N VAL A 352 39.36 30.33 -39.11
CA VAL A 352 39.71 31.74 -38.82
C VAL A 352 41.13 31.85 -38.26
N LYS A 353 41.53 30.97 -37.34
CA LYS A 353 42.88 30.90 -36.78
C LYS A 353 43.94 30.63 -37.86
N GLU A 354 43.68 29.72 -38.79
CA GLU A 354 44.57 29.45 -39.93
C GLU A 354 44.64 30.66 -40.89
N GLY A 355 43.51 31.29 -41.16
CA GLY A 355 43.43 32.52 -41.98
C GLY A 355 44.24 33.67 -41.39
N ILE A 356 44.07 33.97 -40.11
CA ILE A 356 44.84 35.03 -39.40
C ILE A 356 46.33 34.67 -39.37
N THR A 357 46.68 33.41 -39.07
CA THR A 357 48.06 32.93 -39.10
C THR A 357 48.68 33.13 -40.49
N THR A 358 47.94 32.82 -41.55
CA THR A 358 48.37 33.00 -42.95
C THR A 358 48.58 34.48 -43.30
N VAL A 359 47.70 35.37 -42.86
CA VAL A 359 47.85 36.83 -43.06
C VAL A 359 49.06 37.36 -42.30
N PHE A 360 49.23 36.98 -41.03
CA PHE A 360 50.39 37.34 -40.20
C PHE A 360 51.73 36.94 -40.83
N HIS A 361 51.79 35.75 -41.45
CA HIS A 361 52.97 35.30 -42.18
C HIS A 361 53.19 36.09 -43.47
N LYS A 362 52.14 36.35 -44.26
CA LYS A 362 52.23 37.09 -45.54
C LYS A 362 52.63 38.56 -45.39
N LEU A 363 52.27 39.20 -44.27
CA LEU A 363 52.60 40.60 -43.98
C LEU A 363 53.99 40.82 -43.35
N GLY A 364 54.74 39.75 -43.08
CA GLY A 364 56.05 39.87 -42.42
C GLY A 364 55.98 40.27 -40.94
N CYS A 365 54.80 40.20 -40.30
CA CYS A 365 54.60 40.59 -38.89
C CYS A 365 55.49 39.83 -37.89
N GLY A 366 56.06 38.68 -38.28
CA GLY A 366 56.94 37.87 -37.42
C GLY A 366 58.42 38.28 -37.38
N GLU A 367 58.85 39.26 -38.18
CA GLU A 367 60.24 39.73 -38.25
C GLU A 367 60.61 40.65 -37.08
N ASP A 368 59.64 41.33 -36.47
CA ASP A 368 59.85 42.15 -35.28
C ASP A 368 59.90 41.28 -34.02
N ALA A 369 60.72 41.66 -33.03
CA ALA A 369 60.96 40.88 -31.81
C ALA A 369 59.68 40.53 -31.00
N GLN A 370 58.63 41.34 -31.12
CA GLN A 370 57.31 41.06 -30.53
C GLN A 370 56.52 40.01 -31.33
N GLY A 371 56.56 40.09 -32.66
CA GLY A 371 55.95 39.11 -33.55
C GLY A 371 56.63 37.75 -33.55
N THR A 372 57.95 37.70 -33.32
CA THR A 372 58.67 36.41 -33.13
C THR A 372 58.22 35.70 -31.86
N LYS A 373 57.98 36.43 -30.76
CA LYS A 373 57.44 35.86 -29.51
C LYS A 373 56.03 35.32 -29.71
N LEU A 374 55.13 36.11 -30.31
CA LEU A 374 53.76 35.69 -30.61
C LEU A 374 53.71 34.44 -31.51
N ARG A 375 54.57 34.38 -32.53
CA ARG A 375 54.68 33.18 -33.38
C ARG A 375 55.12 31.92 -32.61
N ALA A 376 55.97 32.06 -31.58
CA ALA A 376 56.42 30.93 -30.76
C ALA A 376 55.33 30.40 -29.82
N THR A 377 54.46 31.27 -29.29
CA THR A 377 53.35 30.87 -28.40
C THR A 377 52.18 30.24 -29.15
N GLY A 378 52.07 30.48 -30.46
CA GLY A 378 50.91 30.10 -31.27
C GLY A 378 49.72 31.04 -31.08
N LEU A 379 48.68 30.90 -31.91
CA LEU A 379 47.48 31.73 -31.84
C LEU A 379 46.42 31.10 -30.92
N ASN A 380 46.02 31.85 -29.90
CA ASN A 380 45.20 31.45 -28.75
C ASN A 380 44.10 32.50 -28.55
N GLY A 381 43.04 32.19 -27.80
CA GLY A 381 41.98 33.18 -27.50
C GLY A 381 42.51 34.44 -26.81
N GLU A 382 43.47 34.29 -25.89
CA GLU A 382 44.07 35.39 -25.11
C GLU A 382 45.02 36.30 -25.91
N ASN A 383 45.63 35.79 -26.99
CA ASN A 383 46.61 36.55 -27.78
C ASN A 383 46.12 36.93 -29.18
N LEU A 384 44.91 36.50 -29.56
CA LEU A 384 44.25 36.83 -30.82
C LEU A 384 44.19 38.35 -31.06
N GLU A 385 43.90 39.13 -30.01
CA GLU A 385 43.84 40.59 -30.08
C GLU A 385 45.21 41.22 -30.36
N GLU A 386 46.28 40.70 -29.76
CA GLU A 386 47.66 41.13 -30.03
C GLU A 386 48.10 40.79 -31.47
N PHE A 387 47.73 39.60 -31.96
CA PHE A 387 47.97 39.18 -33.36
C PHE A 387 47.27 40.12 -34.35
N LEU A 388 46.01 40.48 -34.10
CA LEU A 388 45.24 41.38 -34.96
C LEU A 388 45.78 42.81 -34.92
N SER A 389 46.18 43.32 -33.75
CA SER A 389 46.78 44.66 -33.60
C SER A 389 48.08 44.81 -34.40
N LEU A 390 48.98 43.80 -34.38
CA LEU A 390 50.21 43.82 -35.19
C LEU A 390 49.95 43.69 -36.70
N ILE A 391 48.89 42.98 -37.10
CA ILE A 391 48.44 42.91 -38.49
C ILE A 391 47.96 44.29 -38.96
N GLU A 392 47.11 44.94 -38.18
CA GLU A 392 46.59 46.28 -38.46
C GLU A 392 47.72 47.31 -38.59
N GLN A 393 48.66 47.34 -37.64
CA GLN A 393 49.82 48.23 -37.67
C GLN A 393 50.70 48.06 -38.94
N LYS A 394 50.94 46.81 -39.38
CA LYS A 394 51.70 46.55 -40.61
C LYS A 394 50.91 46.91 -41.87
N ILE A 395 49.59 46.68 -41.90
CA ILE A 395 48.72 47.11 -43.00
C ILE A 395 48.76 48.64 -43.14
N ASP A 396 48.59 49.38 -42.04
CA ASP A 396 48.65 50.85 -42.05
C ASP A 396 50.01 51.36 -42.56
N MET A 397 51.11 50.75 -42.13
CA MET A 397 52.45 51.08 -42.63
C MET A 397 52.56 50.85 -44.15
N ILE A 398 52.04 49.72 -44.67
CA ILE A 398 52.05 49.40 -46.11
C ILE A 398 51.18 50.38 -46.90
N VAL A 399 50.01 50.75 -46.38
CA VAL A 399 49.10 51.73 -46.99
C VAL A 399 49.74 53.12 -47.03
N GLN A 400 50.40 53.55 -45.96
CA GLN A 400 51.16 54.82 -45.94
C GLN A 400 52.29 54.82 -46.98
N ILE A 401 53.04 53.73 -47.10
CA ILE A 401 54.09 53.58 -48.14
C ILE A 401 53.50 53.61 -49.55
N GLN A 402 52.36 52.98 -49.80
CA GLN A 402 51.67 53.07 -51.11
C GLN A 402 51.20 54.49 -51.43
N ASN A 403 50.64 55.21 -50.45
CA ASN A 403 50.18 56.59 -50.63
C ASN A 403 51.33 57.57 -50.89
N LEU A 404 52.55 57.25 -50.41
CA LEU A 404 53.77 58.01 -50.68
C LEU A 404 54.46 57.62 -52.00
N ARG A 405 53.98 56.60 -52.71
CA ARG A 405 54.57 56.15 -53.98
C ARG A 405 54.08 57.03 -55.15
N PRO A 406 54.94 57.77 -55.85
CA PRO A 406 54.51 58.56 -57.00
C PRO A 406 53.99 57.65 -58.14
N GLN A 407 52.75 57.90 -58.57
CA GLN A 407 52.15 57.26 -59.75
C GLN A 407 52.93 57.65 -61.02
N PRO A 408 53.25 56.71 -61.93
CA PRO A 408 53.81 57.04 -63.23
C PRO A 408 52.75 57.74 -64.11
N PRO A 409 53.14 58.74 -64.93
CA PRO A 409 52.20 59.44 -65.79
C PRO A 409 51.80 58.56 -66.99
N THR A 410 50.53 58.17 -67.07
CA THR A 410 49.95 57.53 -68.27
C THR A 410 48.78 58.34 -68.82
N LEU A 411 48.76 58.51 -70.15
CA LEU A 411 47.85 59.42 -70.83
C LEU A 411 46.43 58.85 -70.90
N GLY A 412 45.47 59.76 -70.71
CA GLY A 412 44.07 59.43 -70.49
C GLY A 412 43.28 58.87 -71.66
N THR A 413 42.24 58.12 -71.28
CA THR A 413 40.95 58.11 -71.97
C THR A 413 39.87 58.58 -71.01
N LYS A 414 39.02 59.50 -71.49
CA LYS A 414 38.06 60.25 -70.67
C LYS A 414 36.83 59.39 -70.35
N SER A 415 36.34 59.43 -69.11
CA SER A 415 34.88 59.50 -68.88
C SER A 415 34.52 60.10 -67.53
N THR A 416 33.62 61.06 -67.58
CA THR A 416 33.01 61.79 -66.46
C THR A 416 32.15 60.89 -65.56
N ARG A 417 32.26 61.04 -64.23
CA ARG A 417 31.16 61.65 -63.42
C ARG A 417 31.50 61.89 -61.95
N SER A 418 31.13 63.08 -61.50
CA SER A 418 30.49 63.42 -60.21
C SER A 418 30.72 62.51 -59.00
N GLY A 419 31.22 63.10 -57.92
CA GLY A 419 31.34 62.43 -56.63
C GLY A 419 30.00 61.87 -56.10
N LYS A 420 30.09 60.73 -55.45
CA LYS A 420 29.13 60.24 -54.46
C LYS A 420 29.92 59.70 -53.27
N THR A 421 29.71 60.37 -52.12
CA THR A 421 29.65 59.82 -50.76
C THR A 421 30.58 58.64 -50.43
N MET A 422 31.40 58.83 -49.39
CA MET A 422 32.01 57.74 -48.62
C MET A 422 31.07 56.53 -48.55
N ARG A 423 31.46 55.41 -49.17
CA ARG A 423 30.97 54.12 -48.72
C ARG A 423 31.53 53.96 -47.30
N LYS A 424 30.66 54.18 -46.31
CA LYS A 424 30.92 53.74 -44.94
C LYS A 424 31.45 52.30 -45.01
N PRO A 425 32.42 51.90 -44.16
CA PRO A 425 32.67 50.48 -43.99
C PRO A 425 31.34 49.80 -43.72
N ALA A 426 31.12 48.63 -44.29
CA ALA A 426 30.02 47.80 -43.87
C ALA A 426 30.28 47.47 -42.40
N VAL A 427 29.62 48.21 -41.51
CA VAL A 427 29.59 47.88 -40.09
C VAL A 427 28.94 46.50 -40.06
N LEU A 428 29.78 45.47 -39.91
CA LEU A 428 29.36 44.18 -39.42
C LEU A 428 28.67 44.49 -38.10
N LYS A 429 27.34 44.58 -38.16
CA LYS A 429 26.50 44.76 -37.00
C LYS A 429 26.51 43.40 -36.32
N VAL A 430 27.60 43.11 -35.61
CA VAL A 430 27.70 42.02 -34.66
C VAL A 430 26.63 42.32 -33.63
N VAL A 431 25.45 41.74 -33.84
CA VAL A 431 24.39 41.75 -32.85
C VAL A 431 24.95 40.89 -31.72
N PRO A 432 25.20 41.42 -30.51
CA PRO A 432 25.54 40.58 -29.38
C PRO A 432 24.42 39.54 -29.24
N PRO A 433 24.70 38.27 -28.89
CA PRO A 433 23.67 37.24 -28.82
C PRO A 433 22.57 37.67 -27.85
N THR A 434 21.48 38.20 -28.39
CA THR A 434 20.32 38.64 -27.63
C THR A 434 19.63 37.37 -27.14
N SER A 435 19.65 37.15 -25.82
CA SER A 435 19.01 35.99 -25.17
C SER A 435 17.46 36.10 -25.15
N THR A 436 16.90 36.75 -26.16
CA THR A 436 15.50 37.13 -26.31
C THR A 436 15.21 37.32 -27.80
N ASP A 437 14.05 36.83 -28.25
CA ASP A 437 13.57 36.86 -29.64
C ASP A 437 14.37 36.05 -30.67
N GLN A 438 14.54 34.75 -30.40
CA GLN A 438 14.15 33.78 -31.43
C GLN A 438 12.70 33.38 -31.20
N THR A 439 11.80 34.04 -31.92
CA THR A 439 10.39 33.64 -32.00
C THR A 439 10.30 32.26 -32.64
N TRP A 440 10.11 31.24 -31.80
CA TRP A 440 9.63 29.93 -32.23
C TRP A 440 8.24 30.09 -32.83
N ALA A 441 8.19 30.26 -34.16
CA ALA A 441 6.97 30.23 -34.94
C ALA A 441 6.48 28.78 -35.13
N GLY A 442 6.26 28.09 -34.02
CA GLY A 442 5.47 26.86 -33.92
C GLY A 442 4.25 27.18 -33.07
N ALA A 443 3.13 27.48 -33.73
CA ALA A 443 1.88 27.74 -33.03
C ALA A 443 1.31 26.44 -32.44
N ASP A 444 0.53 26.60 -31.37
CA ASP A 444 -0.35 25.61 -30.76
C ASP A 444 0.30 24.35 -30.15
N GLU A 445 0.88 24.49 -28.94
CA GLU A 445 0.60 23.54 -27.84
C GLU A 445 0.96 24.14 -26.44
N GLU A 446 -0.09 24.27 -25.61
CA GLU A 446 -0.14 24.39 -24.13
C GLU A 446 0.92 25.23 -23.36
N ASP A 447 0.55 26.49 -23.08
CA ASP A 447 1.20 27.44 -22.16
C ASP A 447 1.03 27.06 -20.65
N SER A 448 1.15 25.76 -20.32
CA SER A 448 0.84 25.19 -18.98
C SER A 448 2.04 25.20 -18.00
N ASP A 449 3.27 25.13 -18.50
CA ASP A 449 4.46 24.84 -17.68
C ASP A 449 5.34 26.06 -17.36
N ARG A 450 4.89 27.29 -17.69
CA ARG A 450 5.63 28.51 -17.37
C ARG A 450 5.29 28.99 -15.95
N PRO A 451 6.27 29.17 -15.03
CA PRO A 451 5.97 29.63 -13.67
C PRO A 451 5.34 31.02 -13.70
N LEU A 452 4.10 31.12 -13.21
CA LEU A 452 3.29 32.34 -13.27
C LEU A 452 3.94 33.50 -12.51
N ALA A 453 3.98 34.67 -13.15
CA ALA A 453 4.40 35.91 -12.50
C ALA A 453 3.47 36.27 -11.34
N PHE A 454 4.02 36.83 -10.26
CA PHE A 454 3.31 37.10 -9.01
C PHE A 454 2.00 37.91 -9.18
N SER A 455 1.98 38.85 -10.13
CA SER A 455 0.79 39.65 -10.47
C SER A 455 -0.33 38.82 -11.12
N GLN A 456 0.01 37.81 -11.94
CA GLN A 456 -0.94 36.91 -12.58
C GLN A 456 -1.50 35.90 -11.58
N LEU A 457 -0.69 35.44 -10.62
CA LEU A 457 -1.14 34.61 -9.51
C LEU A 457 -2.24 35.32 -8.69
N HIS A 458 -2.02 36.60 -8.35
CA HIS A 458 -3.02 37.42 -7.65
C HIS A 458 -4.33 37.56 -8.45
N GLN A 459 -4.27 37.76 -9.76
CA GLN A 459 -5.46 37.82 -10.63
C GLN A 459 -6.19 36.47 -10.72
N SER A 460 -5.45 35.35 -10.76
CA SER A 460 -6.00 33.99 -10.78
C SER A 460 -6.76 33.67 -9.49
N VAL A 461 -6.17 34.00 -8.34
CA VAL A 461 -6.79 33.82 -7.01
C VAL A 461 -8.05 34.69 -6.87
N ALA A 462 -7.99 35.96 -7.29
CA ALA A 462 -9.16 36.85 -7.26
C ALA A 462 -10.32 36.36 -8.15
N LYS A 463 -10.03 35.81 -9.34
CA LYS A 463 -11.06 35.22 -10.21
C LYS A 463 -11.70 33.97 -9.58
N LYS A 464 -10.91 33.08 -8.98
CA LYS A 464 -11.43 31.86 -8.33
C LYS A 464 -12.31 32.15 -7.11
N LEU A 465 -11.98 33.18 -6.32
CA LEU A 465 -12.81 33.63 -5.19
C LEU A 465 -14.17 34.17 -5.65
N ASN A 466 -14.22 34.95 -6.73
CA ASN A 466 -15.48 35.48 -7.25
C ASN A 466 -16.38 34.45 -7.96
N SER A 467 -15.82 33.32 -8.44
CA SER A 467 -16.61 32.23 -9.05
C SER A 467 -17.20 31.23 -8.05
N ALA A 468 -16.97 31.41 -6.74
CA ALA A 468 -17.25 30.40 -5.71
C ALA A 468 -18.34 30.81 -4.70
N GLN A 469 -19.34 31.61 -5.10
CA GLN A 469 -20.54 31.85 -4.30
C GLN A 469 -21.79 31.23 -4.96
N PRO A 470 -22.66 30.51 -4.20
CA PRO A 470 -23.83 29.83 -4.76
C PRO A 470 -25.05 30.75 -4.82
N THR A 471 -25.57 31.00 -6.02
CA THR A 471 -26.95 31.48 -6.21
C THR A 471 -27.90 30.28 -6.27
N GLY A 472 -29.03 30.36 -5.57
CA GLY A 472 -29.95 29.24 -5.41
C GLY A 472 -31.31 29.39 -6.10
N VAL A 473 -32.01 28.25 -6.16
CA VAL A 473 -33.48 28.08 -6.17
C VAL A 473 -34.26 28.48 -7.44
N SER A 474 -34.84 27.49 -8.11
CA SER A 474 -36.30 27.42 -8.31
C SER A 474 -36.79 25.99 -8.61
N ASN A 475 -38.02 25.69 -8.19
CA ASN A 475 -38.63 24.36 -8.19
C ASN A 475 -39.30 23.99 -9.51
N GLN A 476 -39.49 22.69 -9.76
CA GLN A 476 -40.85 22.18 -10.02
C GLN A 476 -41.04 20.69 -9.69
N THR A 477 -42.27 20.35 -9.33
CA THR A 477 -42.74 19.13 -8.68
C THR A 477 -43.18 18.02 -9.65
N SER A 478 -43.07 16.76 -9.24
CA SER A 478 -44.08 15.72 -9.52
C SER A 478 -44.03 14.55 -8.54
N ASN A 479 -45.20 14.04 -8.19
CA ASN A 479 -45.42 12.95 -7.23
C ASN A 479 -44.98 11.58 -7.77
N GLN A 480 -44.53 10.70 -6.88
CA GLN A 480 -45.33 9.51 -6.55
C GLN A 480 -44.93 8.91 -5.19
N GLN A 481 -45.94 8.39 -4.48
CA GLN A 481 -45.80 7.69 -3.21
C GLN A 481 -45.49 6.21 -3.52
N GLU A 482 -44.64 5.58 -2.72
CA GLU A 482 -44.85 4.16 -2.40
C GLU A 482 -44.32 3.85 -0.99
N GLU A 483 -44.94 2.84 -0.38
CA GLU A 483 -45.09 2.68 1.07
C GLU A 483 -44.61 1.28 1.45
N SER A 484 -43.58 1.15 2.27
CA SER A 484 -43.06 -0.16 2.71
C SER A 484 -42.40 -0.12 4.08
N GLN A 485 -43.27 -0.05 5.07
CA GLN A 485 -43.07 -0.38 6.48
C GLN A 485 -42.43 -1.78 6.67
N TYR A 486 -41.32 -1.88 7.42
CA TYR A 486 -40.90 -3.13 8.09
C TYR A 486 -40.32 -2.83 9.49
N PRO A 487 -40.56 -3.70 10.50
CA PRO A 487 -40.37 -3.36 11.90
C PRO A 487 -38.98 -3.75 12.46
N ALA A 488 -38.64 -3.14 13.58
CA ALA A 488 -37.45 -3.48 14.36
C ALA A 488 -37.66 -4.76 15.20
N SER A 489 -36.65 -5.64 15.15
CA SER A 489 -36.40 -6.73 16.10
C SER A 489 -34.89 -6.77 16.33
N GLY A 490 -34.33 -6.78 17.54
CA GLY A 490 -34.95 -7.02 18.84
C GLY A 490 -34.52 -8.36 19.46
N LEU A 491 -33.24 -8.74 19.31
CA LEU A 491 -32.68 -9.93 19.97
C LEU A 491 -31.36 -9.58 20.67
N GLN A 492 -31.26 -10.02 21.92
CA GLN A 492 -30.09 -9.87 22.78
C GLN A 492 -29.09 -11.00 22.48
N SER A 493 -27.82 -10.68 22.21
CA SER A 493 -26.76 -11.67 22.15
C SER A 493 -25.92 -11.65 23.44
N ASN A 494 -26.16 -12.61 24.34
CA ASN A 494 -25.20 -12.92 25.40
C ASN A 494 -24.15 -13.89 24.84
N TYR A 495 -22.96 -13.38 24.53
CA TYR A 495 -21.80 -14.21 24.23
C TYR A 495 -20.99 -14.45 25.51
N SER A 496 -20.87 -15.72 25.93
CA SER A 496 -19.85 -16.18 26.86
C SER A 496 -18.87 -17.10 26.12
N LEU A 497 -17.69 -16.56 25.78
CA LEU A 497 -16.59 -17.33 25.19
C LEU A 497 -15.79 -18.03 26.29
N THR A 498 -15.54 -19.33 26.12
CA THR A 498 -14.49 -20.07 26.83
C THR A 498 -13.65 -20.85 25.81
N PRO A 499 -12.31 -20.70 25.79
CA PRO A 499 -11.45 -21.43 24.87
C PRO A 499 -10.96 -22.76 25.47
N THR A 500 -10.93 -23.81 24.64
CA THR A 500 -10.27 -25.09 24.90
C THR A 500 -9.81 -25.61 23.53
N SER A 501 -8.60 -25.29 23.06
CA SER A 501 -7.31 -25.94 23.36
C SER A 501 -7.21 -27.41 22.93
N ASP A 502 -6.39 -27.63 21.90
CA ASP A 502 -5.61 -28.84 21.55
C ASP A 502 -6.30 -30.19 21.24
N GLY A 503 -5.84 -30.87 20.17
CA GLY A 503 -6.25 -32.26 19.96
C GLY A 503 -5.91 -33.00 18.66
N PHE A 504 -4.64 -33.08 18.26
CA PHE A 504 -4.04 -34.16 17.46
C PHE A 504 -4.50 -34.49 16.01
N ALA A 505 -3.48 -34.59 15.15
CA ALA A 505 -3.55 -35.03 13.76
C ALA A 505 -3.79 -36.54 13.57
N ASN A 506 -4.30 -36.91 12.40
CA ASN A 506 -3.85 -38.10 11.65
C ASN A 506 -4.18 -37.96 10.15
N PRO A 507 -3.24 -38.19 9.22
CA PRO A 507 -3.52 -38.26 7.79
C PRO A 507 -3.97 -39.69 7.41
N VAL A 508 -5.04 -39.81 6.62
CA VAL A 508 -5.49 -41.08 6.06
C VAL A 508 -4.85 -41.29 4.68
N GLU A 509 -4.11 -42.39 4.53
CA GLU A 509 -3.58 -42.84 3.25
C GLU A 509 -4.71 -43.35 2.33
N PHE A 510 -4.69 -42.98 1.06
CA PHE A 510 -5.50 -43.61 0.02
C PHE A 510 -4.68 -44.68 -0.72
N PRO A 511 -5.21 -45.90 -0.92
CA PRO A 511 -4.55 -46.89 -1.75
C PRO A 511 -4.74 -46.56 -3.23
N GLU A 512 -3.64 -46.46 -3.98
CA GLU A 512 -3.67 -46.50 -5.44
C GLU A 512 -4.16 -47.88 -5.92
N THR A 513 -5.04 -47.91 -6.91
CA THR A 513 -5.40 -49.14 -7.64
C THR A 513 -5.02 -49.02 -9.12
N ASN A 514 -4.55 -50.15 -9.65
CA ASN A 514 -3.96 -50.34 -10.99
C ASN A 514 -5.04 -50.75 -12.00
#